data_AF-A0AAX7UUI8-F1
#
_entry.id   AF-A0AAX7UUI8-F1
#
_cell.length_a   1.000
_cell.length_b   1.000
_cell.length_c   1.000
_cell.angle_alpha   90.00
_cell.angle_beta   90.00
_cell.angle_gamma   90.00
#
_symmetry.space_group_name_H-M   'P 1'
#
loop_
_entity.id
_entity.type
_entity.pdbx_description
1 polymer ?
#
loop_
_entity_poly.entity_id
_entity_poly.type
_entity_poly.pdbx_seq_one_letter_code
_entity_poly.pdbx_strand_id
1 'polypeptide(L)'
;MEQSTPQYSCQTTVTDAKKDLKSACNTCRQITENFNKGFERTANQNFGGGNTAWEERKLSKYETSEIRLMEIVEGLCDSSSFECNHMVEEHEEHFETWWFKRKTKHPDLHKWFCIETIKVCCPKGTFGPDCNACVGGSERPCHGNGACDGDGTRGGNGKCSCHHGYTGEFCLDCIDGYFNEVRNDSFSLCTECHFSCKTCTGANNQDCDECKEGWEEDDQETCVDVNECSKDPVPCKEDQYCLNTEGSYSCKACDKVCSGCTGAGPDNCQACASGYQDTEGTCTDVDECSQSEPVCTKEHQECVNNQGSYTCICFEGYEEQDGECVQTQQPDTAEESEASEATASPHGEL
;
A
#
# COMPACT_ATOMS: atom_id res chain seq x y z
N MET A 1 -53.86 34.01 26.98
CA MET A 1 -53.07 32.77 26.89
C MET A 1 -53.48 32.11 25.58
N GLU A 2 -52.80 32.49 24.50
CA GLU A 2 -53.04 31.96 23.16
C GLU A 2 -51.71 31.49 22.57
N GLN A 3 -51.71 30.22 22.18
CA GLN A 3 -51.06 29.58 21.03
C GLN A 3 -49.58 29.89 20.73
N SER A 4 -48.78 28.82 20.66
CA SER A 4 -48.33 28.26 19.37
C SER A 4 -47.45 27.03 19.59
N THR A 5 -47.93 25.87 19.15
CA THR A 5 -47.13 24.66 18.95
C THR A 5 -46.38 24.76 17.62
N PRO A 6 -45.07 24.53 17.55
CA PRO A 6 -44.35 24.51 16.29
C PRO A 6 -44.59 23.16 15.58
N GLN A 7 -45.19 23.26 14.39
CA GLN A 7 -45.42 22.17 13.46
C GLN A 7 -44.13 21.97 12.64
N TYR A 8 -43.34 20.93 12.93
CA TYR A 8 -42.19 20.56 12.11
C TYR A 8 -42.71 19.79 10.87
N SER A 9 -42.60 20.40 9.69
CA SER A 9 -42.81 19.69 8.42
C SER A 9 -41.48 19.07 7.97
N CYS A 10 -41.42 17.75 7.81
CA CYS A 10 -40.34 17.10 7.07
C CYS A 10 -40.48 17.44 5.59
N GLN A 11 -39.62 18.33 5.06
CA GLN A 11 -39.40 18.48 3.64
C GLN A 11 -38.26 17.56 3.23
N THR A 12 -38.59 16.36 2.73
CA THR A 12 -37.60 15.42 2.19
C THR A 12 -37.02 16.01 0.91
N THR A 13 -35.71 16.26 0.88
CA THR A 13 -35.06 16.82 -0.31
C THR A 13 -34.89 15.75 -1.40
N VAL A 14 -34.83 16.16 -2.67
CA VAL A 14 -34.65 15.23 -3.82
C VAL A 14 -33.36 14.38 -3.70
N THR A 15 -32.36 14.88 -2.98
CA THR A 15 -31.10 14.17 -2.69
C THR A 15 -31.28 13.06 -1.66
N ASP A 16 -32.15 13.25 -0.67
CA ASP A 16 -32.43 12.23 0.35
C ASP A 16 -33.19 11.06 -0.26
N ALA A 17 -34.17 11.33 -1.12
CA ALA A 17 -34.93 10.30 -1.83
C ALA A 17 -34.06 9.44 -2.78
N LYS A 18 -33.05 10.04 -3.44
CA LYS A 18 -32.11 9.30 -4.31
C LYS A 18 -31.15 8.41 -3.52
N LYS A 19 -30.72 8.87 -2.34
CA LYS A 19 -29.86 8.11 -1.43
C LYS A 19 -30.62 6.92 -0.83
N ASP A 20 -31.90 7.12 -0.54
CA ASP A 20 -32.80 6.10 -0.01
C ASP A 20 -33.00 4.94 -0.99
N LEU A 21 -33.24 5.24 -2.28
CA LEU A 21 -33.40 4.20 -3.33
C LEU A 21 -32.13 3.36 -3.56
N LYS A 22 -30.94 3.96 -3.48
CA LYS A 22 -29.66 3.23 -3.60
C LYS A 22 -29.44 2.34 -2.38
N SER A 23 -29.79 2.82 -1.19
CA SER A 23 -29.70 2.09 0.07
C SER A 23 -30.63 0.87 0.09
N ALA A 24 -31.90 1.04 -0.26
CA ALA A 24 -32.90 -0.03 -0.30
C ALA A 24 -32.47 -1.19 -1.22
N CYS A 25 -31.94 -0.91 -2.41
CA CYS A 25 -31.43 -1.97 -3.28
C CYS A 25 -30.23 -2.71 -2.68
N ASN A 26 -29.29 -1.99 -2.06
CA ASN A 26 -28.14 -2.62 -1.40
C ASN A 26 -28.58 -3.55 -0.26
N THR A 27 -29.54 -3.11 0.55
CA THR A 27 -30.16 -3.92 1.60
C THR A 27 -30.80 -5.18 1.02
N CYS A 28 -31.63 -5.05 -0.03
CA CYS A 28 -32.28 -6.20 -0.66
C CYS A 28 -31.25 -7.17 -1.25
N ARG A 29 -30.20 -6.66 -1.91
CA ARG A 29 -29.12 -7.47 -2.45
C ARG A 29 -28.43 -8.26 -1.34
N GLN A 30 -28.06 -7.62 -0.24
CA GLN A 30 -27.47 -8.27 0.92
C GLN A 30 -28.37 -9.37 1.49
N ILE A 31 -29.66 -9.11 1.65
CA ILE A 31 -30.64 -10.10 2.11
C ILE A 31 -30.65 -11.32 1.18
N THR A 32 -30.74 -11.11 -0.14
CA THR A 32 -30.79 -12.23 -1.10
C THR A 32 -29.47 -13.00 -1.21
N GLU A 33 -28.32 -12.34 -1.04
CA GLU A 33 -27.01 -12.99 -0.96
C GLU A 33 -26.89 -13.84 0.32
N ASN A 34 -27.31 -13.30 1.47
CA ASN A 34 -27.32 -14.02 2.74
C ASN A 34 -28.31 -15.20 2.71
N PHE A 35 -29.44 -15.03 2.03
CA PHE A 35 -30.40 -16.11 1.82
C PHE A 35 -29.77 -17.25 1.04
N ASN A 36 -29.08 -16.97 -0.07
CA ASN A 36 -28.40 -17.99 -0.86
C ASN A 36 -27.30 -18.70 -0.05
N LYS A 37 -26.51 -17.95 0.75
CA LYS A 37 -25.54 -18.55 1.68
C LYS A 37 -26.20 -19.44 2.72
N GLY A 38 -27.31 -19.01 3.31
CA GLY A 38 -28.10 -19.80 4.26
C GLY A 38 -28.70 -21.05 3.61
N PHE A 39 -29.16 -20.93 2.37
CA PHE A 39 -29.67 -22.03 1.56
C PHE A 39 -28.61 -23.11 1.34
N GLU A 40 -27.39 -22.73 0.96
CA GLU A 40 -26.26 -23.66 0.81
C GLU A 40 -25.84 -24.26 2.16
N ARG A 41 -25.72 -23.44 3.20
CA ARG A 41 -25.33 -23.87 4.55
C ARG A 41 -26.27 -24.94 5.13
N THR A 42 -27.57 -24.82 4.88
CA THR A 42 -28.60 -25.75 5.38
C THR A 42 -28.84 -26.94 4.46
N ALA A 43 -28.19 -27.02 3.29
CA ALA A 43 -28.49 -28.05 2.28
C ALA A 43 -28.27 -29.49 2.78
N ASN A 44 -27.31 -29.70 3.68
CA ASN A 44 -26.98 -31.02 4.24
C ASN A 44 -27.54 -31.25 5.65
N GLN A 45 -28.43 -30.37 6.13
CA GLN A 45 -29.05 -30.50 7.45
C GLN A 45 -30.32 -31.37 7.40
N ASN A 46 -30.80 -31.70 8.59
CA ASN A 46 -31.96 -32.55 8.86
C ASN A 46 -32.63 -32.05 10.15
N PHE A 47 -33.84 -32.55 10.46
CA PHE A 47 -34.67 -32.07 11.59
C PHE A 47 -34.06 -32.27 13.00
N GLY A 48 -32.78 -32.65 13.12
CA GLY A 48 -32.08 -32.76 14.40
C GLY A 48 -32.58 -33.88 15.33
N GLY A 49 -33.43 -34.80 14.83
CA GLY A 49 -34.03 -35.90 15.59
C GLY A 49 -33.51 -37.27 15.15
N GLY A 50 -33.10 -38.11 16.11
CA GLY A 50 -32.70 -39.49 15.84
C GLY A 50 -33.85 -40.37 15.32
N ASN A 51 -33.53 -41.21 14.34
CA ASN A 51 -34.38 -42.10 13.52
C ASN A 51 -35.04 -41.48 12.27
N THR A 52 -34.19 -41.24 11.26
CA THR A 52 -34.51 -40.79 9.90
C THR A 52 -35.65 -41.56 9.20
N ALA A 53 -35.80 -42.87 9.46
CA ALA A 53 -36.78 -43.71 8.75
C ALA A 53 -38.25 -43.48 9.16
N TRP A 54 -38.51 -42.98 10.37
CA TRP A 54 -39.87 -42.63 10.82
C TRP A 54 -40.24 -41.20 10.37
N GLU A 55 -39.27 -40.28 10.42
CA GLU A 55 -39.43 -38.89 10.00
C GLU A 55 -39.67 -38.79 8.49
N GLU A 56 -38.92 -39.52 7.65
CA GLU A 56 -39.08 -39.52 6.18
C GLU A 56 -40.45 -40.01 5.68
N ARG A 57 -41.16 -40.82 6.48
CA ARG A 57 -42.49 -41.35 6.10
C ARG A 57 -43.65 -40.49 6.56
N LYS A 58 -43.44 -39.60 7.54
CA LYS A 58 -44.50 -38.86 8.25
C LYS A 58 -44.36 -37.34 8.15
N LEU A 59 -43.16 -36.82 7.94
CA LEU A 59 -42.87 -35.39 7.79
C LEU A 59 -42.47 -35.08 6.33
N SER A 60 -42.77 -33.86 5.90
CA SER A 60 -42.24 -33.33 4.63
C SER A 60 -40.71 -33.26 4.72
N LYS A 61 -39.99 -33.37 3.59
CA LYS A 61 -38.52 -33.33 3.59
C LYS A 61 -38.03 -32.02 4.21
N TYR A 62 -37.02 -32.08 5.08
CA TYR A 62 -36.38 -30.89 5.69
C TYR A 62 -35.97 -29.88 4.62
N GLU A 63 -35.43 -30.37 3.50
CA GLU A 63 -35.04 -29.57 2.33
C GLU A 63 -36.12 -28.60 1.83
N THR A 64 -37.39 -28.98 1.92
CA THR A 64 -38.56 -28.20 1.45
C THR A 64 -39.46 -27.73 2.59
N SER A 65 -39.00 -27.86 3.85
CA SER A 65 -39.80 -27.54 5.03
C SER A 65 -39.83 -26.05 5.33
N GLU A 66 -40.83 -25.62 6.09
CA GLU A 66 -40.94 -24.27 6.66
C GLU A 66 -39.85 -24.01 7.71
N ILE A 67 -39.47 -25.03 8.47
CA ILE A 67 -38.41 -24.95 9.49
C ILE A 67 -37.09 -24.52 8.85
N ARG A 68 -36.70 -25.16 7.73
CA ARG A 68 -35.49 -24.76 6.99
C ARG A 68 -35.57 -23.32 6.48
N LEU A 69 -36.76 -22.87 6.04
CA LEU A 69 -36.95 -21.49 5.61
C LEU A 69 -36.72 -20.52 6.78
N MET A 70 -37.32 -20.80 7.95
CA MET A 70 -37.16 -19.95 9.13
C MET A 70 -35.70 -19.85 9.59
N GLU A 71 -34.99 -20.98 9.65
CA GLU A 71 -33.56 -21.01 10.00
C GLU A 71 -32.69 -20.18 9.04
N ILE A 72 -33.07 -20.09 7.76
CA ILE A 72 -32.41 -19.22 6.78
C ILE A 72 -32.78 -17.76 7.05
N VAL A 73 -34.08 -17.46 7.22
CA VAL A 73 -34.62 -16.10 7.41
C VAL A 73 -34.07 -15.43 8.66
N GLU A 74 -34.00 -16.15 9.79
CA GLU A 74 -33.40 -15.67 11.04
C GLU A 74 -31.92 -15.29 10.90
N GLY A 75 -31.21 -15.87 9.93
CA GLY A 75 -29.80 -15.62 9.65
C GLY A 75 -29.52 -14.56 8.58
N LEU A 76 -30.55 -13.86 8.05
CA LEU A 76 -30.37 -12.92 6.94
C LEU A 76 -29.76 -11.58 7.37
N CYS A 77 -30.11 -11.13 8.58
CA CYS A 77 -29.75 -9.80 9.08
C CYS A 77 -29.09 -9.90 10.45
N ASP A 78 -28.12 -9.02 10.71
CA ASP A 78 -27.61 -8.81 12.06
C ASP A 78 -28.67 -8.04 12.89
N SER A 79 -28.78 -8.32 14.19
CA SER A 79 -29.76 -7.67 15.06
C SER A 79 -29.58 -6.15 15.17
N SER A 80 -28.38 -5.63 14.88
CA SER A 80 -28.11 -4.19 14.83
C SER A 80 -28.54 -3.52 13.53
N SER A 81 -28.88 -4.29 12.48
CA SER A 81 -29.20 -3.77 11.15
C SER A 81 -30.69 -3.45 11.01
N PHE A 82 -31.10 -2.24 11.42
CA PHE A 82 -32.52 -1.83 11.40
C PHE A 82 -33.15 -1.96 10.00
N GLU A 83 -32.54 -1.39 8.96
CA GLU A 83 -33.09 -1.42 7.59
C GLU A 83 -33.22 -2.83 7.01
N CYS A 84 -32.27 -3.72 7.34
CA CYS A 84 -32.31 -5.12 6.90
C CYS A 84 -33.46 -5.86 7.56
N ASN A 85 -33.54 -5.78 8.91
CA ASN A 85 -34.60 -6.44 9.66
C ASN A 85 -35.98 -5.92 9.24
N HIS A 86 -36.13 -4.60 9.09
CA HIS A 86 -37.38 -3.99 8.65
C HIS A 86 -37.83 -4.52 7.27
N MET A 87 -36.92 -4.60 6.29
CA MET A 87 -37.25 -5.12 4.95
C MET A 87 -37.59 -6.61 4.96
N VAL A 88 -36.92 -7.42 5.80
CA VAL A 88 -37.25 -8.84 5.94
C VAL A 88 -38.63 -9.02 6.57
N GLU A 89 -38.93 -8.29 7.63
CA GLU A 89 -40.23 -8.31 8.32
C GLU A 89 -41.38 -7.87 7.40
N GLU A 90 -41.20 -6.78 6.64
CA GLU A 90 -42.24 -6.27 5.72
C GLU A 90 -42.57 -7.27 4.60
N HIS A 91 -41.62 -8.15 4.25
CA HIS A 91 -41.71 -9.00 3.07
C HIS A 91 -41.63 -10.51 3.35
N GLU A 92 -41.92 -10.93 4.59
CA GLU A 92 -41.94 -12.34 5.00
C GLU A 92 -42.82 -13.21 4.08
N GLU A 93 -44.02 -12.73 3.73
CA GLU A 93 -44.95 -13.45 2.83
C GLU A 93 -44.35 -13.70 1.43
N HIS A 94 -43.50 -12.80 0.94
CA HIS A 94 -42.83 -12.97 -0.33
C HIS A 94 -41.77 -14.08 -0.28
N PHE A 95 -41.03 -14.21 0.84
CA PHE A 95 -40.07 -15.31 1.04
C PHE A 95 -40.78 -16.66 1.10
N GLU A 96 -41.88 -16.76 1.84
CA GLU A 96 -42.68 -17.99 1.87
C GLU A 96 -43.25 -18.34 0.49
N THR A 97 -43.84 -17.36 -0.19
CA THR A 97 -44.41 -17.53 -1.52
C THR A 97 -43.34 -18.00 -2.50
N TRP A 98 -42.14 -17.43 -2.42
CA TRP A 98 -41.03 -17.87 -3.24
C TRP A 98 -40.65 -19.32 -2.94
N TRP A 99 -40.41 -19.64 -1.67
CA TRP A 99 -39.96 -20.93 -1.19
C TRP A 99 -40.89 -22.08 -1.62
N PHE A 100 -42.20 -21.90 -1.43
CA PHE A 100 -43.18 -22.95 -1.65
C PHE A 100 -43.77 -22.97 -3.06
N LYS A 101 -43.85 -21.82 -3.76
CA LYS A 101 -44.62 -21.70 -5.00
C LYS A 101 -43.84 -21.21 -6.22
N ARG A 102 -42.71 -20.51 -6.05
CA ARG A 102 -42.02 -19.85 -7.19
C ARG A 102 -40.60 -20.33 -7.43
N LYS A 103 -39.91 -20.89 -6.44
CA LYS A 103 -38.49 -21.29 -6.51
C LYS A 103 -38.11 -22.09 -7.77
N THR A 104 -38.96 -23.03 -8.20
CA THR A 104 -38.70 -23.87 -9.39
C THR A 104 -38.78 -23.09 -10.70
N LYS A 105 -39.64 -22.07 -10.78
CA LYS A 105 -39.83 -21.24 -11.97
C LYS A 105 -38.91 -20.01 -11.97
N HIS A 106 -38.56 -19.51 -10.79
CA HIS A 106 -37.73 -18.33 -10.57
C HIS A 106 -36.60 -18.69 -9.59
N PRO A 107 -35.57 -19.42 -10.04
CA PRO A 107 -34.49 -19.88 -9.15
C PRO A 107 -33.60 -18.74 -8.64
N ASP A 108 -33.53 -17.62 -9.37
CA ASP A 108 -32.82 -16.42 -8.93
C ASP A 108 -33.73 -15.58 -8.03
N LEU A 109 -33.52 -15.70 -6.72
CA LEU A 109 -34.27 -14.95 -5.71
C LEU A 109 -34.04 -13.45 -5.85
N HIS A 110 -32.82 -12.98 -6.19
CA HIS A 110 -32.55 -11.55 -6.33
C HIS A 110 -33.36 -10.95 -7.48
N LYS A 111 -33.37 -11.62 -8.63
CA LYS A 111 -34.16 -11.19 -9.78
C LYS A 111 -35.65 -11.17 -9.46
N TRP A 112 -36.17 -12.25 -8.89
CA TRP A 112 -37.60 -12.33 -8.60
C TRP A 112 -38.04 -11.36 -7.51
N PHE A 113 -37.29 -11.29 -6.40
CA PHE A 113 -37.67 -10.50 -5.24
C PHE A 113 -37.32 -9.02 -5.41
N CYS A 114 -36.03 -8.69 -5.50
CA CYS A 114 -35.55 -7.30 -5.48
C CYS A 114 -35.89 -6.51 -6.75
N ILE A 115 -35.89 -7.17 -7.92
CA ILE A 115 -36.08 -6.49 -9.21
C ILE A 115 -37.54 -6.55 -9.66
N GLU A 116 -38.15 -7.73 -9.69
CA GLU A 116 -39.49 -7.94 -10.25
C GLU A 116 -40.62 -7.68 -9.24
N THR A 117 -40.47 -8.11 -7.98
CA THR A 117 -41.54 -8.08 -6.98
C THR A 117 -41.60 -6.75 -6.24
N ILE A 118 -40.58 -6.42 -5.44
CA ILE A 118 -40.58 -5.20 -4.61
C ILE A 118 -39.99 -3.99 -5.36
N LYS A 119 -39.37 -4.23 -6.53
CA LYS A 119 -38.87 -3.20 -7.44
C LYS A 119 -37.99 -2.16 -6.74
N VAL A 120 -37.07 -2.58 -5.89
CA VAL A 120 -36.07 -1.68 -5.28
C VAL A 120 -34.76 -1.67 -6.09
N CYS A 121 -34.49 -2.75 -6.82
CA CYS A 121 -33.30 -2.90 -7.67
C CYS A 121 -33.62 -2.87 -9.18
N CYS A 122 -32.55 -2.75 -9.96
CA CYS A 122 -32.52 -2.86 -11.41
C CYS A 122 -31.62 -4.03 -11.85
N PRO A 123 -31.78 -4.55 -13.09
CA PRO A 123 -30.80 -5.47 -13.67
C PRO A 123 -29.39 -4.85 -13.70
N LYS A 124 -28.36 -5.71 -13.69
CA LYS A 124 -26.97 -5.24 -13.85
C LYS A 124 -26.79 -4.46 -15.16
N GLY A 125 -25.96 -3.44 -15.09
CA GLY A 125 -25.67 -2.48 -16.15
C GLY A 125 -26.81 -1.52 -16.46
N THR A 126 -27.75 -1.35 -15.53
CA THR A 126 -28.83 -0.36 -15.63
C THR A 126 -28.98 0.43 -14.35
N PHE A 127 -29.52 1.65 -14.42
CA PHE A 127 -29.59 2.58 -13.30
C PHE A 127 -30.85 3.47 -13.32
N GLY A 128 -31.12 4.13 -12.21
CA GLY A 128 -32.20 5.12 -12.08
C GLY A 128 -33.61 4.50 -11.99
N PRO A 129 -34.64 5.33 -11.84
CA PRO A 129 -35.99 4.87 -11.52
C PRO A 129 -36.59 3.95 -12.60
N ASP A 130 -36.20 4.15 -13.86
CA ASP A 130 -36.67 3.37 -15.01
C ASP A 130 -35.70 2.25 -15.43
N CYS A 131 -34.59 2.05 -14.71
CA CYS A 131 -33.54 1.10 -15.06
C CYS A 131 -33.00 1.32 -16.49
N ASN A 132 -32.57 2.55 -16.79
CA ASN A 132 -31.94 2.90 -18.05
C ASN A 132 -30.56 2.24 -18.17
N ALA A 133 -30.14 1.87 -19.37
CA ALA A 133 -28.82 1.27 -19.58
C ALA A 133 -27.70 2.25 -19.24
N CYS A 134 -26.65 1.76 -18.57
CA CYS A 134 -25.41 2.50 -18.38
C CYS A 134 -24.73 2.80 -19.73
N VAL A 135 -23.85 3.80 -19.73
CA VAL A 135 -22.92 4.05 -20.84
C VAL A 135 -22.15 2.76 -21.15
N GLY A 136 -21.92 2.43 -22.42
CA GLY A 136 -21.34 1.13 -22.84
C GLY A 136 -22.31 -0.06 -22.83
N GLY A 137 -23.56 0.16 -22.42
CA GLY A 137 -24.62 -0.86 -22.39
C GLY A 137 -24.67 -1.65 -21.09
N SER A 138 -25.65 -2.56 -20.99
CA SER A 138 -25.90 -3.33 -19.77
C SER A 138 -24.93 -4.49 -19.55
N GLU A 139 -24.30 -4.99 -20.61
CA GLU A 139 -23.34 -6.09 -20.52
C GLU A 139 -21.94 -5.60 -20.13
N ARG A 140 -21.56 -4.41 -20.59
CA ARG A 140 -20.24 -3.80 -20.34
C ARG A 140 -20.39 -2.33 -19.94
N PRO A 141 -20.92 -2.04 -18.74
CA PRO A 141 -21.01 -0.67 -18.23
C PRO A 141 -19.65 0.04 -18.32
N CYS A 142 -19.67 1.30 -18.75
CA CYS A 142 -18.49 2.12 -19.00
C CYS A 142 -17.46 1.44 -19.92
N HIS A 143 -17.96 0.69 -20.91
CA HIS A 143 -17.16 -0.10 -21.85
C HIS A 143 -16.26 -1.17 -21.20
N GLY A 144 -16.46 -1.46 -19.91
CA GLY A 144 -15.60 -2.32 -19.08
C GLY A 144 -14.40 -1.59 -18.47
N ASN A 145 -14.23 -0.30 -18.74
CA ASN A 145 -13.10 0.52 -18.30
C ASN A 145 -13.49 1.48 -17.16
N GLY A 146 -14.62 1.24 -16.50
CA GLY A 146 -15.07 2.04 -15.37
C GLY A 146 -16.28 1.46 -14.65
N ALA A 147 -16.71 2.16 -13.60
CA ALA A 147 -17.90 1.84 -12.82
C ALA A 147 -19.02 2.84 -13.10
N CYS A 148 -20.23 2.34 -13.37
CA CYS A 148 -21.41 3.17 -13.60
C CYS A 148 -22.08 3.56 -12.27
N ASP A 149 -22.32 4.86 -12.05
CA ASP A 149 -23.03 5.31 -10.85
C ASP A 149 -24.51 4.87 -10.87
N GLY A 150 -24.85 4.05 -9.88
CA GLY A 150 -26.19 3.50 -9.73
C GLY A 150 -26.38 2.14 -10.40
N ASP A 151 -25.31 1.50 -10.87
CA ASP A 151 -25.36 0.17 -11.48
C ASP A 151 -26.16 -0.84 -10.63
N GLY A 152 -27.23 -1.37 -11.22
CA GLY A 152 -28.14 -2.33 -10.61
C GLY A 152 -29.12 -1.72 -9.61
N THR A 153 -29.16 -0.40 -9.45
CA THR A 153 -29.99 0.29 -8.46
C THR A 153 -31.00 1.22 -9.12
N ARG A 154 -32.10 1.53 -8.43
CA ARG A 154 -33.03 2.58 -8.87
C ARG A 154 -32.56 4.01 -8.59
N GLY A 155 -31.38 4.15 -7.99
CA GLY A 155 -30.70 5.42 -7.81
C GLY A 155 -29.59 5.65 -8.84
N GLY A 156 -28.83 6.73 -8.63
CA GLY A 156 -27.68 7.09 -9.46
C GLY A 156 -28.01 7.91 -10.71
N ASN A 157 -26.96 8.35 -11.39
CA ASN A 157 -27.03 9.19 -12.59
C ASN A 157 -26.42 8.53 -13.84
N GLY A 158 -25.87 7.33 -13.73
CA GLY A 158 -25.31 6.58 -14.85
C GLY A 158 -23.94 7.07 -15.33
N LYS A 159 -23.35 8.07 -14.67
CA LYS A 159 -22.03 8.58 -15.02
C LYS A 159 -20.97 7.53 -14.70
N CYS A 160 -19.98 7.45 -15.57
CA CYS A 160 -18.83 6.57 -15.40
C CYS A 160 -17.75 7.18 -14.51
N SER A 161 -17.26 6.37 -13.58
CA SER A 161 -16.02 6.57 -12.84
C SER A 161 -14.97 5.64 -13.43
N CYS A 162 -14.06 6.18 -14.23
CA CYS A 162 -13.10 5.38 -14.98
C CYS A 162 -12.05 4.70 -14.08
N HIS A 163 -11.61 3.52 -14.51
CA HIS A 163 -10.47 2.83 -13.91
C HIS A 163 -9.17 3.60 -14.19
N HIS A 164 -8.13 3.35 -13.39
CA HIS A 164 -6.81 3.94 -13.62
C HIS A 164 -6.31 3.61 -15.04
N GLY A 165 -5.72 4.60 -15.71
CA GLY A 165 -5.34 4.49 -17.13
C GLY A 165 -6.38 5.07 -18.10
N TYR A 166 -7.64 5.26 -17.66
CA TYR A 166 -8.73 5.69 -18.52
C TYR A 166 -9.37 7.01 -18.05
N THR A 167 -9.89 7.78 -19.01
CA THR A 167 -10.56 9.06 -18.79
C THR A 167 -11.68 9.29 -19.82
N GLY A 168 -12.37 10.41 -19.68
CA GLY A 168 -13.49 10.80 -20.54
C GLY A 168 -14.84 10.27 -20.05
N GLU A 169 -15.90 10.65 -20.76
CA GLU A 169 -17.28 10.27 -20.40
C GLU A 169 -17.54 8.77 -20.57
N PHE A 170 -16.91 8.18 -21.58
CA PHE A 170 -17.08 6.77 -21.95
C PHE A 170 -15.98 5.86 -21.38
N CYS A 171 -14.97 6.41 -20.69
CA CYS A 171 -13.76 5.67 -20.28
C CYS A 171 -13.05 4.98 -21.46
N LEU A 172 -13.08 5.61 -22.63
CA LEU A 172 -12.45 5.12 -23.85
C LEU A 172 -11.15 5.85 -24.18
N ASP A 173 -10.87 6.96 -23.50
CA ASP A 173 -9.66 7.75 -23.73
C ASP A 173 -8.65 7.42 -22.63
N CYS A 174 -7.35 7.55 -22.91
CA CYS A 174 -6.29 7.27 -21.96
C CYS A 174 -5.91 8.54 -21.19
N ILE A 175 -5.47 8.38 -19.95
CA ILE A 175 -4.84 9.47 -19.19
C ILE A 175 -3.43 9.75 -19.71
N ASP A 176 -2.84 10.88 -19.33
CA ASP A 176 -1.44 11.19 -19.62
C ASP A 176 -0.51 10.10 -19.07
N GLY A 177 0.52 9.75 -19.84
CA GLY A 177 1.41 8.61 -19.57
C GLY A 177 0.86 7.25 -20.03
N TYR A 178 -0.29 7.22 -20.71
CA TYR A 178 -0.84 6.01 -21.35
C TYR A 178 -1.21 6.32 -22.81
N PHE A 179 -1.06 5.35 -23.70
CA PHE A 179 -1.48 5.44 -25.09
C PHE A 179 -2.52 4.37 -25.43
N ASN A 180 -3.29 4.62 -26.49
CA ASN A 180 -4.28 3.67 -26.99
C ASN A 180 -3.60 2.66 -27.91
N GLU A 181 -3.31 1.46 -27.40
CA GLU A 181 -2.77 0.36 -28.21
C GLU A 181 -3.84 -0.18 -29.17
N VAL A 182 -5.07 -0.27 -28.70
CA VAL A 182 -6.23 -0.66 -29.50
C VAL A 182 -7.39 0.26 -29.16
N ARG A 183 -8.05 0.84 -30.17
CA ARG A 183 -9.25 1.66 -29.96
C ARG A 183 -10.29 1.45 -31.05
N ASN A 184 -11.54 1.25 -30.63
CA ASN A 184 -12.73 1.34 -31.45
C ASN A 184 -13.85 2.06 -30.67
N ASP A 185 -15.03 2.21 -31.27
CA ASP A 185 -16.16 2.96 -30.68
C ASP A 185 -16.69 2.36 -29.36
N SER A 186 -16.32 1.12 -29.03
CA SER A 186 -16.86 0.37 -27.89
C SER A 186 -15.80 -0.24 -26.97
N PHE A 187 -14.53 -0.10 -27.31
CA PHE A 187 -13.41 -0.73 -26.62
C PHE A 187 -12.15 0.09 -26.80
N SER A 188 -11.43 0.30 -25.70
CA SER A 188 -10.07 0.80 -25.72
C SER A 188 -9.19 -0.03 -24.79
N LEU A 189 -7.93 -0.19 -25.19
CA LEU A 189 -6.84 -0.74 -24.39
C LEU A 189 -5.80 0.36 -24.21
N CYS A 190 -5.74 0.90 -22.99
CA CYS A 190 -4.72 1.87 -22.60
C CYS A 190 -3.51 1.15 -22.01
N THR A 191 -2.36 1.36 -22.64
CA THR A 191 -1.06 0.79 -22.24
C THR A 191 -0.15 1.92 -21.78
N GLU A 192 0.64 1.68 -20.73
CA GLU A 192 1.56 2.69 -20.19
C GLU A 192 2.65 3.04 -21.21
N CYS A 193 3.00 4.32 -21.27
CA CYS A 193 4.13 4.80 -22.06
C CYS A 193 5.46 4.26 -21.51
N HIS A 194 6.52 4.35 -22.33
CA HIS A 194 7.87 4.17 -21.81
C HIS A 194 8.14 5.16 -20.66
N PHE A 195 8.96 4.76 -19.68
CA PHE A 195 9.17 5.55 -18.46
C PHE A 195 9.83 6.91 -18.72
N SER A 196 10.47 7.09 -19.88
CA SER A 196 11.02 8.36 -20.36
C SER A 196 10.01 9.30 -21.05
N CYS A 197 8.83 8.80 -21.45
CA CYS A 197 7.82 9.60 -22.15
C CYS A 197 6.79 10.21 -21.19
N LYS A 198 6.51 11.51 -21.32
CA LYS A 198 5.39 12.17 -20.65
C LYS A 198 4.07 11.86 -21.35
N THR A 199 4.06 11.93 -22.67
CA THR A 199 2.98 11.48 -23.57
C THR A 199 3.57 10.64 -24.68
N CYS A 200 2.80 9.70 -25.24
CA CYS A 200 3.31 8.79 -26.25
C CYS A 200 2.21 8.27 -27.18
N THR A 201 2.64 7.74 -28.32
CA THR A 201 1.81 6.99 -29.28
C THR A 201 2.10 5.49 -29.29
N GLY A 202 3.11 5.05 -28.53
CA GLY A 202 3.58 3.67 -28.47
C GLY A 202 4.36 3.38 -27.19
N ALA A 203 4.82 2.13 -27.06
CA ALA A 203 5.42 1.62 -25.83
C ALA A 203 6.93 1.90 -25.72
N ASN A 204 7.59 2.35 -26.80
CA ASN A 204 9.04 2.54 -26.82
C ASN A 204 9.41 4.00 -26.52
N ASN A 205 10.67 4.22 -26.17
CA ASN A 205 11.24 5.56 -25.97
C ASN A 205 11.37 6.41 -27.24
N GLN A 206 11.12 5.82 -28.41
CA GLN A 206 11.01 6.50 -29.72
C GLN A 206 9.57 6.95 -30.03
N ASP A 207 8.59 6.40 -29.32
CA ASP A 207 7.18 6.69 -29.56
C ASP A 207 6.68 7.82 -28.64
N CYS A 208 7.60 8.55 -28.00
CA CYS A 208 7.26 9.67 -27.12
C CYS A 208 6.86 10.90 -27.96
N ASP A 209 5.76 11.55 -27.59
CA ASP A 209 5.41 12.88 -28.15
C ASP A 209 6.09 14.02 -27.36
N GLU A 210 6.39 13.76 -26.09
CA GLU A 210 7.11 14.68 -25.20
C GLU A 210 7.91 13.84 -24.20
N CYS A 211 9.21 14.12 -24.03
CA CYS A 211 10.02 13.50 -22.99
C CYS A 211 9.65 14.01 -21.59
N LYS A 212 9.82 13.17 -20.56
CA LYS A 212 9.71 13.61 -19.15
C LYS A 212 10.88 14.52 -18.77
N GLU A 213 10.72 15.24 -17.67
CA GLU A 213 11.86 15.96 -17.05
C GLU A 213 12.99 14.97 -16.70
N GLY A 214 14.24 15.40 -16.93
CA GLY A 214 15.43 14.52 -16.82
C GLY A 214 15.72 13.71 -18.09
N TRP A 215 14.93 13.86 -19.15
CA TRP A 215 15.10 13.20 -20.44
C TRP A 215 15.18 14.23 -21.55
N GLU A 216 15.94 13.94 -22.60
CA GLU A 216 16.05 14.77 -23.80
C GLU A 216 15.95 13.92 -25.07
N GLU A 217 15.45 14.52 -26.15
CA GLU A 217 15.41 13.86 -27.46
C GLU A 217 16.82 13.88 -28.08
N ASP A 218 17.28 12.71 -28.53
CA ASP A 218 18.51 12.60 -29.32
C ASP A 218 18.27 12.87 -30.81
N ASP A 219 19.32 12.73 -31.63
CA ASP A 219 19.25 12.90 -33.09
C ASP A 219 18.27 11.94 -33.80
N GLN A 220 17.79 10.91 -33.11
CA GLN A 220 16.83 9.92 -33.61
C GLN A 220 15.43 10.10 -33.02
N GLU A 221 15.13 11.26 -32.42
CA GLU A 221 13.85 11.55 -31.74
C GLU A 221 13.56 10.53 -30.62
N THR A 222 14.61 9.95 -30.02
CA THR A 222 14.51 9.02 -28.90
C THR A 222 14.71 9.77 -27.59
N CYS A 223 13.78 9.61 -26.64
CA CYS A 223 13.97 10.16 -25.30
C CYS A 223 15.05 9.36 -24.55
N VAL A 224 16.22 9.97 -24.38
CA VAL A 224 17.38 9.45 -23.66
C VAL A 224 17.61 10.21 -22.36
N ASP A 225 18.23 9.52 -21.40
CA ASP A 225 18.50 10.07 -20.08
C ASP A 225 19.50 11.22 -20.15
N VAL A 226 19.19 12.33 -19.51
CA VAL A 226 20.09 13.49 -19.45
C VAL A 226 21.11 13.23 -18.37
N ASN A 227 22.38 13.05 -18.74
CA ASN A 227 23.42 12.90 -17.75
C ASN A 227 23.77 14.24 -17.08
N GLU A 228 23.12 14.57 -15.96
CA GLU A 228 23.35 15.87 -15.29
C GLU A 228 24.75 15.97 -14.68
N CYS A 229 25.40 14.83 -14.37
CA CYS A 229 26.77 14.81 -13.86
C CYS A 229 27.81 15.19 -14.91
N SER A 230 27.43 15.21 -16.20
CA SER A 230 28.29 15.65 -17.30
C SER A 230 28.08 17.12 -17.68
N LYS A 231 27.15 17.82 -17.01
CA LYS A 231 26.91 19.25 -17.23
C LYS A 231 27.98 20.11 -16.54
N ASP A 232 28.24 21.28 -17.12
CA ASP A 232 29.13 22.29 -16.55
C ASP A 232 28.33 23.57 -16.21
N PRO A 233 28.23 23.96 -14.92
CA PRO A 233 28.81 23.31 -13.75
C PRO A 233 28.07 22.02 -13.35
N VAL A 234 28.79 21.09 -12.69
CA VAL A 234 28.21 19.88 -12.09
C VAL A 234 27.21 20.30 -11.00
N PRO A 235 26.02 19.67 -10.91
CA PRO A 235 24.93 20.15 -10.05
C PRO A 235 25.09 19.85 -8.56
N CYS A 236 26.20 19.23 -8.15
CA CYS A 236 26.49 18.85 -6.76
C CYS A 236 27.43 19.85 -6.07
N LYS A 237 27.47 19.81 -4.74
CA LYS A 237 28.38 20.64 -3.93
C LYS A 237 29.81 20.09 -3.97
N GLU A 238 30.79 20.93 -3.59
CA GLU A 238 32.22 20.58 -3.55
C GLU A 238 32.58 19.36 -2.66
N ASP A 239 31.80 19.10 -1.60
CA ASP A 239 31.96 17.95 -0.69
C ASP A 239 31.13 16.72 -1.10
N GLN A 240 30.64 16.71 -2.34
CA GLN A 240 29.79 15.67 -2.89
C GLN A 240 30.25 15.28 -4.29
N TYR A 241 30.11 14.00 -4.63
CA TYR A 241 30.20 13.52 -6.00
C TYR A 241 28.81 13.29 -6.59
N CYS A 242 28.71 13.49 -7.90
CA CYS A 242 27.47 13.29 -8.65
C CYS A 242 27.38 11.85 -9.15
N LEU A 243 26.21 11.23 -8.98
CA LEU A 243 25.87 9.93 -9.55
C LEU A 243 24.63 10.10 -10.43
N ASN A 244 24.80 9.85 -11.73
CA ASN A 244 23.71 9.89 -12.70
C ASN A 244 22.72 8.74 -12.47
N THR A 245 21.43 9.00 -12.60
CA THR A 245 20.36 8.01 -12.43
C THR A 245 19.31 8.20 -13.53
N GLU A 246 18.55 7.17 -13.89
CA GLU A 246 17.56 7.36 -14.97
C GLU A 246 16.49 8.38 -14.58
N GLY A 247 16.40 9.47 -15.36
CA GLY A 247 15.53 10.62 -15.17
C GLY A 247 15.97 11.61 -14.09
N SER A 248 17.16 11.47 -13.50
CA SER A 248 17.65 12.38 -12.46
C SER A 248 19.12 12.17 -12.09
N TYR A 249 19.57 12.80 -11.01
CA TYR A 249 20.88 12.53 -10.42
C TYR A 249 20.80 12.50 -8.90
N SER A 250 21.81 11.92 -8.27
CA SER A 250 21.97 11.97 -6.83
C SER A 250 23.36 12.45 -6.45
N CYS A 251 23.42 13.40 -5.52
CA CYS A 251 24.66 13.86 -4.93
C CYS A 251 24.95 13.02 -3.68
N LYS A 252 26.13 12.42 -3.61
CA LYS A 252 26.58 11.59 -2.49
C LYS A 252 27.78 12.23 -1.84
N ALA A 253 27.83 12.20 -0.52
CA ALA A 253 28.95 12.77 0.23
C ALA A 253 30.25 12.04 -0.12
N CYS A 254 31.35 12.79 -0.15
CA CYS A 254 32.68 12.22 -0.22
C CYS A 254 33.00 11.38 1.02
N ASP A 255 33.99 10.51 0.90
CA ASP A 255 34.57 9.86 2.07
C ASP A 255 35.17 10.93 3.01
N LYS A 256 35.14 10.67 4.32
CA LYS A 256 35.65 11.61 5.34
C LYS A 256 37.15 11.85 5.20
N VAL A 257 37.86 10.91 4.59
CA VAL A 257 39.29 11.02 4.32
C VAL A 257 39.59 11.96 3.14
N CYS A 258 38.57 12.40 2.39
CA CYS A 258 38.73 13.24 1.21
C CYS A 258 38.44 14.72 1.50
N SER A 259 39.20 15.61 0.85
CA SER A 259 38.86 17.01 0.63
C SER A 259 38.42 17.17 -0.83
N GLY A 260 37.16 16.86 -1.10
CA GLY A 260 36.60 16.75 -2.46
C GLY A 260 36.82 15.37 -3.09
N CYS A 261 35.91 14.94 -3.97
CA CYS A 261 35.94 13.60 -4.57
C CYS A 261 35.22 13.56 -5.93
N THR A 262 35.53 12.56 -6.74
CA THR A 262 34.85 12.27 -8.02
C THR A 262 33.97 11.03 -7.98
N GLY A 263 33.99 10.29 -6.87
CA GLY A 263 33.33 9.01 -6.72
C GLY A 263 33.29 8.54 -5.27
N ALA A 264 32.79 7.32 -5.06
CA ALA A 264 32.71 6.71 -3.75
C ALA A 264 34.07 6.21 -3.28
N GLY A 265 34.33 6.29 -1.97
CA GLY A 265 35.47 5.66 -1.33
C GLY A 265 36.74 6.52 -1.28
N PRO A 266 37.77 6.04 -0.55
CA PRO A 266 39.00 6.77 -0.26
C PRO A 266 39.98 6.83 -1.45
N ASP A 267 39.73 6.09 -2.52
CA ASP A 267 40.49 6.02 -3.77
C ASP A 267 39.99 7.00 -4.85
N ASN A 268 38.85 7.64 -4.61
CA ASN A 268 38.24 8.63 -5.51
C ASN A 268 38.31 10.05 -4.96
N CYS A 269 39.23 10.31 -4.02
CA CYS A 269 39.48 11.63 -3.50
C CYS A 269 40.19 12.51 -4.55
N GLN A 270 39.77 13.77 -4.68
CA GLN A 270 40.52 14.77 -5.46
C GLN A 270 41.77 15.21 -4.70
N ALA A 271 41.65 15.32 -3.37
CA ALA A 271 42.74 15.54 -2.44
C ALA A 271 42.42 14.84 -1.10
N CYS A 272 43.44 14.48 -0.34
CA CYS A 272 43.24 13.95 1.02
C CYS A 272 42.89 15.07 2.00
N ALA A 273 41.98 14.78 2.93
CA ALA A 273 41.68 15.67 4.04
C ALA A 273 42.88 15.81 4.98
N SER A 274 42.90 16.86 5.79
CA SER A 274 43.92 17.05 6.83
C SER A 274 44.00 15.82 7.76
N GLY A 275 45.22 15.36 8.06
CA GLY A 275 45.47 14.12 8.82
C GLY A 275 45.50 12.84 7.96
N TYR A 276 45.33 12.97 6.63
CA TYR A 276 45.42 11.86 5.69
C TYR A 276 46.46 12.15 4.61
N GLN A 277 47.05 11.09 4.06
CA GLN A 277 48.02 11.17 2.96
C GLN A 277 47.64 10.22 1.82
N ASP A 278 48.04 10.58 0.61
CA ASP A 278 47.84 9.72 -0.55
C ASP A 278 48.90 8.60 -0.54
N THR A 279 48.42 7.36 -0.40
CA THR A 279 49.22 6.14 -0.50
C THR A 279 48.70 5.33 -1.68
N GLU A 280 49.46 5.35 -2.79
CA GLU A 280 49.14 4.62 -4.03
C GLU A 280 47.76 4.97 -4.65
N GLY A 281 47.33 6.23 -4.53
CA GLY A 281 46.05 6.71 -5.07
C GLY A 281 44.88 6.52 -4.10
N THR A 282 45.14 6.13 -2.85
CA THR A 282 44.14 6.00 -1.79
C THR A 282 44.54 6.86 -0.60
N CYS A 283 43.62 7.69 -0.10
CA CYS A 283 43.86 8.48 1.10
C CYS A 283 43.82 7.58 2.34
N THR A 284 44.96 7.47 3.01
CA THR A 284 45.15 6.71 4.24
C THR A 284 45.48 7.62 5.39
N ASP A 285 45.10 7.20 6.59
CA ASP A 285 45.45 7.88 7.83
C ASP A 285 46.97 8.08 7.95
N VAL A 286 47.39 9.27 8.36
CA VAL A 286 48.79 9.52 8.70
C VAL A 286 48.98 9.09 10.15
N ASP A 287 49.78 8.04 10.39
CA ASP A 287 50.16 7.71 11.75
C ASP A 287 51.22 8.71 12.24
N GLU A 288 50.78 9.74 12.97
CA GLU A 288 51.67 10.76 13.50
C GLU A 288 52.55 10.24 14.65
N CYS A 289 52.12 9.18 15.34
CA CYS A 289 52.89 8.57 16.43
C CYS A 289 54.08 7.75 15.91
N SER A 290 53.99 7.26 14.67
CA SER A 290 55.06 6.51 13.99
C SER A 290 56.02 7.40 13.19
N GLN A 291 55.87 8.72 13.22
CA GLN A 291 56.77 9.64 12.53
C GLN A 291 58.13 9.77 13.24
N SER A 292 59.16 10.17 12.50
CA SER A 292 60.51 10.33 13.05
C SER A 292 60.62 11.45 14.09
N GLU A 293 59.78 12.46 13.98
CA GLU A 293 59.69 13.56 14.94
C GLU A 293 58.51 13.30 15.89
N PRO A 294 58.75 13.21 17.22
CA PRO A 294 57.70 12.91 18.17
C PRO A 294 56.70 14.07 18.27
N VAL A 295 55.43 13.79 18.01
CA VAL A 295 54.34 14.79 18.09
C VAL A 295 53.91 15.13 19.51
N CYS A 296 54.10 14.20 20.45
CA CYS A 296 53.90 14.43 21.89
C CYS A 296 55.24 14.80 22.53
N THR A 297 55.41 16.07 22.89
CA THR A 297 56.71 16.60 23.35
C THR A 297 56.82 16.78 24.87
N LYS A 298 55.75 16.52 25.63
CA LYS A 298 55.74 16.70 27.09
C LYS A 298 56.15 15.41 27.80
N GLU A 299 56.75 15.55 28.99
CA GLU A 299 57.18 14.42 29.81
C GLU A 299 55.99 13.56 30.26
N HIS A 300 56.23 12.26 30.36
CA HIS A 300 55.25 11.25 30.77
C HIS A 300 53.98 11.12 29.89
N GLN A 301 54.08 11.49 28.61
CA GLN A 301 53.02 11.30 27.62
C GLN A 301 53.26 10.10 26.70
N GLU A 302 52.18 9.45 26.33
CA GLU A 302 52.07 8.42 25.30
C GLU A 302 51.24 8.94 24.13
N CYS A 303 51.70 8.69 22.90
CA CYS A 303 50.97 9.06 21.69
C CYS A 303 50.00 7.94 21.29
N VAL A 304 48.75 8.30 21.02
CA VAL A 304 47.71 7.40 20.50
C VAL A 304 47.23 7.94 19.15
N ASN A 305 47.52 7.18 18.08
CA ASN A 305 47.07 7.50 16.73
C ASN A 305 45.55 7.29 16.61
N ASN A 306 44.84 8.26 16.02
CA ASN A 306 43.41 8.20 15.72
C ASN A 306 43.19 8.50 14.24
N GLN A 307 42.03 8.11 13.71
CA GLN A 307 41.76 8.37 12.29
C GLN A 307 41.64 9.89 12.00
N GLY A 308 42.59 10.43 11.24
CA GLY A 308 42.72 11.84 10.85
C GLY A 308 43.35 12.74 11.91
N SER A 309 43.88 12.20 13.02
CA SER A 309 44.49 12.98 14.12
C SER A 309 45.18 12.09 15.15
N TYR A 310 45.94 12.67 16.08
CA TYR A 310 46.51 11.96 17.23
C TYR A 310 46.08 12.57 18.56
N THR A 311 46.15 11.78 19.64
CA THR A 311 45.94 12.24 21.02
C THR A 311 47.16 11.88 21.86
N CYS A 312 47.65 12.82 22.66
CA CYS A 312 48.68 12.54 23.67
C CYS A 312 48.00 12.30 25.02
N ILE A 313 48.15 11.09 25.58
CA ILE A 313 47.61 10.71 26.90
C ILE A 313 48.74 10.56 27.91
N CYS A 314 48.45 10.60 29.21
CA CYS A 314 49.46 10.32 30.23
C CYS A 314 49.73 8.82 30.37
N PHE A 315 50.98 8.43 30.65
CA PHE A 315 51.32 7.04 30.95
C PHE A 315 50.52 6.49 32.13
N GLU A 316 50.39 5.16 32.20
CA GLU A 316 49.76 4.49 33.33
C GLU A 316 50.39 4.94 34.67
N GLY A 317 49.54 5.35 35.62
CA GLY A 317 49.98 5.92 36.90
C GLY A 317 50.23 7.43 36.89
N TYR A 318 49.89 8.14 35.81
CA TYR A 318 49.91 9.60 35.69
C TYR A 318 48.55 10.14 35.26
N GLU A 319 48.16 11.31 35.74
CA GLU A 319 46.92 12.02 35.38
C GLU A 319 47.23 13.40 34.79
N GLU A 320 46.41 13.84 33.84
CA GLU A 320 46.55 15.16 33.21
C GLU A 320 46.11 16.26 34.19
N GLN A 321 47.02 17.17 34.53
CA GLN A 321 46.75 18.40 35.29
C GLN A 321 47.40 19.60 34.60
N ASP A 322 46.58 20.60 34.25
CA ASP A 322 47.02 21.82 33.53
C ASP A 322 47.83 21.54 32.24
N GLY A 323 47.53 20.43 31.56
CA GLY A 323 48.21 19.98 30.35
C GLY A 323 49.56 19.30 30.60
N GLU A 324 49.92 18.96 31.84
CA GLU A 324 51.08 18.16 32.20
C GLU A 324 50.67 16.85 32.87
N CYS A 325 51.48 15.80 32.75
CA CYS A 325 51.19 14.50 33.34
C CYS A 325 51.86 14.40 34.72
N VAL A 326 51.05 14.30 35.78
CA VAL A 326 51.52 14.19 37.17
C VAL A 326 51.24 12.82 37.74
N GLN A 327 52.19 12.27 38.50
CA GLN A 327 52.08 10.92 39.05
C GLN A 327 50.90 10.81 40.02
N THR A 328 49.99 9.86 39.76
CA THR A 328 48.94 9.48 40.71
C THR A 328 49.59 8.76 41.90
N GLN A 329 49.38 9.27 43.11
CA GLN A 329 49.82 8.58 44.31
C GLN A 329 48.94 7.34 44.49
N GLN A 330 49.43 6.15 44.09
CA GLN A 330 48.81 4.90 44.50
C GLN A 330 48.96 4.75 46.02
N PRO A 331 47.88 4.42 46.76
CA PRO A 331 47.99 4.12 48.18
C PRO A 331 48.74 2.80 48.37
N ASP A 332 49.84 2.86 49.13
CA ASP A 332 50.63 1.72 49.57
C ASP A 332 49.74 0.67 50.27
N THR A 333 49.70 -0.56 49.73
CA THR A 333 49.47 -1.74 50.55
C THR A 333 50.63 -2.71 50.37
N ALA A 334 51.37 -2.88 51.47
CA ALA A 334 52.54 -3.70 51.65
C ALA A 334 52.27 -5.22 51.64
N GLU A 335 53.27 -5.96 51.12
CA GLU A 335 53.86 -7.27 51.49
C GLU A 335 52.95 -8.38 52.08
N GLU A 336 53.04 -9.67 51.68
CA GLU A 336 54.18 -10.60 51.81
C GLU A 336 53.89 -11.86 50.93
N SER A 337 54.78 -12.22 49.99
CA SER A 337 55.78 -13.32 50.06
C SER A 337 55.31 -14.74 49.62
N GLU A 338 55.96 -15.21 48.55
CA GLU A 338 56.45 -16.56 48.16
C GLU A 338 56.06 -17.79 49.02
N ALA A 339 55.92 -19.05 48.56
CA ALA A 339 56.27 -19.77 47.33
C ALA A 339 55.60 -21.18 47.35
N SER A 340 55.63 -21.86 46.19
CA SER A 340 55.91 -23.31 45.97
C SER A 340 54.93 -24.09 45.06
N GLU A 341 55.49 -24.40 43.89
CA GLU A 341 55.54 -25.68 43.15
C GLU A 341 54.29 -26.41 42.59
N ALA A 342 54.40 -26.59 41.27
CA ALA A 342 53.90 -27.60 40.34
C ALA A 342 53.16 -28.86 40.88
N THR A 343 52.07 -29.26 40.20
CA THR A 343 52.06 -30.41 39.25
C THR A 343 50.66 -30.73 38.68
N ALA A 344 50.61 -30.89 37.35
CA ALA A 344 49.83 -31.82 36.51
C ALA A 344 48.36 -32.26 36.83
N SER A 345 47.45 -31.82 35.95
CA SER A 345 46.52 -32.65 35.12
C SER A 345 45.25 -33.29 35.75
N PRO A 346 44.30 -33.87 34.95
CA PRO A 346 42.91 -33.38 34.84
C PRO A 346 41.82 -34.34 35.40
N HIS A 347 40.54 -33.98 35.15
CA HIS A 347 39.30 -34.79 35.15
C HIS A 347 38.34 -34.72 36.37
N GLY A 348 37.04 -34.50 36.11
CA GLY A 348 35.94 -35.22 36.79
C GLY A 348 34.78 -34.41 37.42
N GLU A 349 33.65 -34.39 36.71
CA GLU A 349 32.22 -34.39 37.13
C GLU A 349 31.80 -34.04 38.58
N LEU A 350 30.88 -33.07 38.75
CA LEU A 350 29.41 -33.27 38.88
C LEU A 350 28.68 -31.92 38.99
#